data_AF-A0A7C2KBX7-F1
#
_entry.id   AF-A0A7C2KBX7-F1
#
_cell.length_a   1.000
_cell.length_b   1.000
_cell.length_c   1.000
_cell.angle_alpha   90.00
_cell.angle_beta   90.00
_cell.angle_gamma   90.00
#
_symmetry.space_group_name_H-M   'P 1'
#
loop_
_entity.id
_entity.type
_entity.pdbx_description
1 polymer ?
#
loop_
_entity_poly.entity_id
_entity_poly.type
_entity_poly.pdbx_seq_one_letter_code
_entity_poly.pdbx_strand_id
1 'polypeptide(L)'
;MAVDAKLVAQLREMTGAGMMDAKKALEETSGDLNAAAEALRKKGIAKAAGKAARETKEGLVHAYQHSNGKLGAMVEVLCETDFVARTENFKELCNDLALHISAADPLYVKRESVPEEVVQKQKELFREEAAATAKLPEILEKIVSGKMDKWFSEVVLMEQAFIKDEDKTIDEFVKEKVATI
;
A
#
# COMPACT_ATOMS: atom_id res chain seq x y z
N MET A 1 19.84 10.35 27.29
CA MET A 1 21.05 9.54 27.04
C MET A 1 21.49 9.80 25.61
N ALA A 2 22.78 9.94 25.33
CA ALA A 2 23.25 10.16 23.96
C ALA A 2 23.15 8.84 23.18
N VAL A 3 22.33 8.81 22.14
CA VAL A 3 22.24 7.66 21.22
C VAL A 3 23.53 7.57 20.41
N ASP A 4 24.09 6.37 20.28
CA ASP A 4 25.30 6.11 19.50
C ASP A 4 25.08 6.49 18.02
N ALA A 5 25.99 7.29 17.48
CA ALA A 5 25.97 7.71 16.08
C ALA A 5 26.01 6.51 15.11
N LYS A 6 26.64 5.39 15.49
CA LYS A 6 26.64 4.17 14.68
C LYS A 6 25.24 3.55 14.59
N LEU A 7 24.51 3.51 15.69
CA LEU A 7 23.12 3.01 15.69
C LEU A 7 22.22 3.91 14.85
N VAL A 8 22.40 5.23 14.93
CA VAL A 8 21.67 6.17 14.06
C VAL A 8 22.00 5.91 12.59
N ALA A 9 23.28 5.75 12.24
CA ALA A 9 23.69 5.45 10.87
C ALA A 9 23.09 4.14 10.35
N GLN A 10 23.15 3.07 11.15
CA GLN A 10 22.59 1.77 10.82
C GLN A 10 21.06 1.84 10.62
N LEU A 11 20.34 2.52 11.51
CA LEU A 11 18.89 2.68 11.38
C LEU A 11 18.51 3.44 10.10
N ARG A 12 19.28 4.47 9.74
CA ARG A 12 19.05 5.23 8.49
C ARG A 12 19.32 4.40 7.25
N GLU A 13 20.35 3.55 7.28
CA GLU A 13 20.64 2.64 6.17
C GLU A 13 19.51 1.62 5.99
N MET A 14 18.95 1.11 7.10
CA MET A 14 17.83 0.18 7.07
C MET A 14 16.51 0.81 6.62
N THR A 15 16.25 2.07 6.99
CA THR A 15 14.92 2.69 6.85
C THR A 15 14.84 3.82 5.83
N GLY A 16 15.98 4.35 5.37
CA GLY A 16 16.03 5.57 4.56
C GLY A 16 15.67 6.86 5.31
N ALA A 17 15.42 6.80 6.62
CA ALA A 17 14.94 7.94 7.38
C ALA A 17 15.96 9.09 7.51
N GLY A 18 15.44 10.31 7.71
CA GLY A 18 16.24 11.49 8.01
C GLY A 18 17.00 11.36 9.34
N MET A 19 18.17 12.01 9.45
CA MET A 19 19.06 11.89 10.61
C MET A 19 18.36 12.16 11.95
N MET A 20 17.56 13.22 12.02
CA MET A 20 16.88 13.60 13.25
C MET A 20 15.71 12.67 13.59
N ASP A 21 15.01 12.15 12.59
CA ASP A 21 13.91 11.21 12.80
C ASP A 21 14.45 9.87 13.32
N ALA A 22 15.54 9.36 12.72
CA ALA A 22 16.22 8.15 13.19
C ALA A 22 16.78 8.30 14.60
N LYS A 23 17.41 9.44 14.91
CA LYS A 23 17.91 9.72 16.27
C LYS A 23 16.78 9.75 17.29
N LYS A 24 15.69 10.47 17.01
CA LYS A 24 14.53 10.55 17.91
C LYS A 24 13.86 9.20 18.12
N ALA A 25 13.72 8.40 17.06
CA ALA A 25 13.15 7.06 17.16
C ALA A 25 13.99 6.17 18.11
N LEU A 26 15.32 6.20 17.99
CA LEU A 26 16.21 5.48 18.90
C LEU A 26 16.18 6.02 20.33
N GLU A 27 16.00 7.33 20.53
CA GLU A 27 15.81 7.91 21.87
C GLU A 27 14.51 7.39 22.52
N GLU A 28 13.42 7.35 21.76
CA GLU A 28 12.10 6.87 22.23
C GLU A 28 12.09 5.36 22.50
N THR A 29 12.85 4.57 21.73
CA THR A 29 12.91 3.10 21.87
C THR A 29 14.12 2.61 22.67
N SER A 30 14.80 3.52 23.37
CA SER A 30 15.96 3.18 24.21
C SER A 30 17.08 2.44 23.46
N GLY A 31 17.26 2.75 22.17
CA GLY A 31 18.31 2.20 21.30
C GLY A 31 17.95 0.88 20.62
N ASP A 32 16.74 0.35 20.79
CA ASP A 32 16.28 -0.83 20.07
C ASP A 32 16.03 -0.49 18.59
N LEU A 33 16.82 -1.09 17.70
CA LEU A 33 16.77 -0.87 16.26
C LEU A 33 15.46 -1.35 15.62
N ASN A 34 14.94 -2.50 16.04
CA ASN A 34 13.72 -3.06 15.44
C ASN A 34 12.51 -2.24 15.87
N ALA A 35 12.41 -1.92 17.16
CA ALA A 35 11.36 -1.05 17.67
C ALA A 35 11.44 0.35 17.05
N ALA A 36 12.66 0.91 16.87
CA ALA A 36 12.84 2.21 16.24
C ALA A 36 12.43 2.19 14.76
N ALA A 37 12.77 1.13 14.02
CA ALA A 37 12.37 0.96 12.63
C ALA A 37 10.84 0.88 12.51
N GLU A 38 10.18 0.12 13.40
CA GLU A 38 8.72 0.04 13.41
C GLU A 38 8.07 1.39 13.76
N ALA A 39 8.62 2.12 14.73
CA ALA A 39 8.15 3.46 15.07
C ALA A 39 8.30 4.45 13.90
N LEU A 40 9.42 4.38 13.17
CA LEU A 40 9.63 5.17 11.96
C LEU A 40 8.67 4.79 10.84
N ARG A 41 8.41 3.49 10.64
CA ARG A 41 7.42 3.00 9.67
C ARG A 41 6.04 3.62 9.94
N LYS A 42 5.55 3.51 11.18
CA LYS A 42 4.24 4.05 11.60
C LYS A 42 4.18 5.58 11.43
N LYS A 43 5.23 6.31 11.84
CA LYS A 43 5.32 7.76 11.67
C LYS A 43 5.38 8.16 10.18
N GLY A 44 6.10 7.40 9.37
CA GLY A 44 6.23 7.58 7.93
C GLY A 44 4.89 7.48 7.22
N ILE A 45 4.12 6.43 7.50
CA ILE A 45 2.76 6.21 6.95
C ILE A 45 1.85 7.40 7.28
N ALA A 46 1.86 7.88 8.52
CA ALA A 46 1.06 9.05 8.91
C ALA A 46 1.47 10.33 8.15
N LYS A 47 2.78 10.55 7.97
CA LYS A 47 3.31 11.68 7.19
C LYS A 47 2.95 11.56 5.71
N ALA A 48 2.98 10.36 5.13
CA ALA A 48 2.58 10.10 3.76
C ALA A 48 1.09 10.39 3.54
N ALA A 49 0.22 10.00 4.48
CA ALA A 49 -1.21 10.32 4.41
C ALA A 49 -1.47 11.84 4.32
N GLY A 50 -0.71 12.65 5.06
CA GLY A 50 -0.77 14.11 4.98
C GLY A 50 -0.31 14.72 3.65
N LYS A 51 0.37 13.94 2.79
CA LYS A 51 0.78 14.37 1.45
C LYS A 51 -0.20 13.98 0.35
N ALA A 52 -1.22 13.17 0.64
CA ALA A 52 -2.12 12.59 -0.38
C ALA A 52 -2.89 13.63 -1.23
N ALA A 53 -3.07 14.85 -0.72
CA ALA A 53 -3.73 15.95 -1.44
C ALA A 53 -2.78 16.79 -2.32
N ARG A 54 -1.48 16.50 -2.31
CA ARG A 54 -0.51 17.23 -3.12
C ARG A 54 -0.63 16.82 -4.59
N GLU A 55 -0.41 17.78 -5.46
CA GLU A 55 -0.44 17.56 -6.90
C GLU A 55 0.82 16.84 -7.36
N THR A 56 0.67 15.78 -8.16
CA THR A 56 1.77 15.00 -8.74
C THR A 56 1.64 15.01 -10.26
N LYS A 57 2.53 15.74 -10.94
CA LYS A 57 2.51 15.93 -12.40
C LYS A 57 3.64 15.20 -13.13
N GLU A 58 4.66 14.77 -12.38
CA GLU A 58 5.77 13.99 -12.90
C GLU A 58 5.56 12.52 -12.55
N GLY A 59 6.36 11.62 -13.09
CA GLY A 59 6.21 10.19 -12.79
C GLY A 59 6.92 9.28 -13.77
N LEU A 60 6.54 8.00 -13.74
CA LEU A 60 7.04 6.98 -14.63
C LEU A 60 5.90 6.06 -15.08
N VAL A 61 5.86 5.79 -16.38
CA VAL A 61 5.15 4.63 -16.92
C VAL A 61 6.12 3.46 -16.95
N HIS A 62 5.81 2.40 -16.22
CA HIS A 62 6.63 1.21 -16.09
C HIS A 62 5.91 -0.01 -16.66
N ALA A 63 6.63 -0.85 -17.40
CA ALA A 63 6.12 -2.09 -17.96
C ALA A 63 6.88 -3.26 -17.37
N TYR A 64 6.16 -4.20 -16.76
CA TYR A 64 6.67 -5.47 -16.30
C TYR A 64 6.29 -6.56 -17.30
N GLN A 65 7.25 -7.40 -17.68
CA GLN A 65 7.02 -8.62 -18.44
C GLN A 65 7.41 -9.80 -17.57
N HIS A 66 6.49 -10.74 -17.39
CA HIS A 66 6.77 -11.95 -16.64
C HIS A 66 7.77 -12.84 -17.39
N SER A 67 8.59 -13.60 -16.66
CA SER A 67 9.76 -14.32 -17.20
C SER A 67 9.41 -15.35 -18.29
N ASN A 68 8.17 -15.83 -18.32
CA ASN A 68 7.68 -16.76 -19.36
C ASN A 68 7.22 -16.07 -20.65
N GLY A 69 7.24 -14.72 -20.70
CA GLY A 69 6.86 -13.91 -21.84
C GLY A 69 5.37 -13.88 -22.19
N LYS A 70 4.49 -14.51 -21.40
CA LYS A 70 3.05 -14.65 -21.69
C LYS A 70 2.16 -13.63 -20.98
N LEU A 71 2.70 -12.94 -19.98
CA LEU A 71 1.98 -12.03 -19.11
C LEU A 71 2.81 -10.77 -18.92
N GLY A 72 2.15 -9.63 -18.86
CA GLY A 72 2.78 -8.37 -18.54
C GLY A 72 1.74 -7.39 -18.00
N ALA A 73 2.24 -6.37 -17.30
CA ALA A 73 1.44 -5.30 -16.75
C ALA A 73 2.14 -3.97 -17.01
N MET A 74 1.35 -2.91 -17.16
CA MET A 74 1.83 -1.55 -17.27
C MET A 74 1.19 -0.71 -16.17
N VAL A 75 1.98 0.16 -15.55
CA VAL A 75 1.52 1.05 -14.49
C VAL A 75 2.08 2.44 -14.72
N GLU A 76 1.24 3.45 -14.50
CA GLU A 76 1.67 4.84 -14.37
C GLU A 76 1.70 5.20 -12.89
N VAL A 77 2.86 5.62 -12.40
CA VAL A 77 3.04 6.08 -11.02
C VAL A 77 3.51 7.52 -11.05
N LEU A 78 2.74 8.40 -10.41
CA LEU A 78 3.02 9.84 -10.38
C LEU A 78 3.74 10.26 -9.09
N CYS A 79 4.59 11.27 -9.20
CA CYS A 79 5.29 11.95 -8.12
C CYS A 79 5.35 13.47 -8.33
N GLU A 80 5.86 14.19 -7.33
CA GLU A 80 5.92 15.66 -7.37
C GLU A 80 6.97 16.18 -8.37
N THR A 81 8.11 15.49 -8.52
CA THR A 81 9.25 15.97 -9.33
C THR A 81 9.87 14.85 -10.17
N ASP A 82 10.49 15.22 -11.29
CA ASP A 82 11.17 14.29 -12.18
C ASP A 82 12.46 13.71 -11.55
N PHE A 83 13.08 14.43 -10.63
CA PHE A 83 14.21 13.94 -9.83
C PHE A 83 13.84 12.68 -9.06
N VAL A 84 12.67 12.66 -8.43
CA VAL A 84 12.15 11.47 -7.70
C VAL A 84 11.88 10.32 -8.66
N ALA A 85 11.25 10.60 -9.80
CA ALA A 85 10.91 9.59 -10.82
C ALA A 85 12.13 8.82 -11.34
N ARG A 86 13.32 9.43 -11.29
CA ARG A 86 14.58 8.83 -11.78
C ARG A 86 15.34 8.02 -10.72
N THR A 87 14.93 8.08 -9.45
CA THR A 87 15.57 7.33 -8.37
C THR A 87 15.33 5.83 -8.50
N GLU A 88 16.30 5.01 -8.07
CA GLU A 88 16.15 3.55 -8.10
C GLU A 88 15.02 3.08 -7.19
N ASN A 89 14.82 3.72 -6.03
CA ASN A 89 13.72 3.39 -5.12
C ASN A 89 12.33 3.61 -5.75
N PHE A 90 12.16 4.68 -6.56
CA PHE A 90 10.91 4.93 -7.27
C PHE A 90 10.68 3.93 -8.41
N LYS A 91 11.73 3.58 -9.16
CA LYS A 91 11.66 2.54 -10.19
C LYS A 91 11.33 1.16 -9.60
N GLU A 92 11.90 0.84 -8.45
CA GLU A 92 11.60 -0.39 -7.71
C GLU A 92 10.14 -0.43 -7.28
N LEU A 93 9.59 0.66 -6.73
CA LEU A 93 8.17 0.79 -6.43
C LEU A 93 7.29 0.50 -7.67
N CYS A 94 7.63 1.11 -8.81
CA CYS A 94 6.89 0.89 -10.06
C CYS A 94 6.94 -0.56 -10.52
N ASN A 95 8.11 -1.20 -10.44
CA ASN A 95 8.29 -2.61 -10.77
C ASN A 95 7.48 -3.51 -9.83
N ASP A 96 7.49 -3.24 -8.53
CA ASP A 96 6.76 -4.03 -7.53
C ASP A 96 5.25 -3.93 -7.70
N LEU A 97 4.75 -2.74 -8.01
CA LEU A 97 3.34 -2.54 -8.36
C LEU A 97 2.97 -3.27 -9.66
N ALA A 98 3.79 -3.17 -10.71
CA ALA A 98 3.53 -3.86 -11.97
C ALA A 98 3.58 -5.39 -11.82
N LEU A 99 4.53 -5.92 -11.06
CA LEU A 99 4.59 -7.33 -10.70
C LEU A 99 3.33 -7.75 -9.94
N HIS A 100 2.92 -6.98 -8.92
CA HIS A 100 1.71 -7.24 -8.16
C HIS A 100 0.47 -7.28 -9.05
N ILE A 101 0.27 -6.27 -9.90
CA ILE A 101 -0.86 -6.20 -10.84
C ILE A 101 -0.86 -7.42 -11.77
N SER A 102 0.31 -7.84 -12.27
CA SER A 102 0.39 -9.03 -13.12
C SER A 102 -0.05 -10.31 -12.40
N ALA A 103 0.15 -10.41 -11.09
CA ALA A 103 -0.19 -11.60 -10.31
C ALA A 103 -1.62 -11.57 -9.75
N ALA A 104 -2.08 -10.40 -9.30
CA ALA A 104 -3.32 -10.22 -8.54
C ALA A 104 -4.50 -9.71 -9.38
N ASP A 105 -4.26 -9.29 -10.63
CA ASP A 105 -5.28 -8.88 -11.61
C ASP A 105 -6.40 -7.97 -11.04
N PRO A 106 -6.05 -6.84 -10.38
CA PRO A 106 -7.05 -5.91 -9.86
C PRO A 106 -7.84 -5.28 -11.01
N LEU A 107 -9.13 -5.06 -10.80
CA LEU A 107 -10.02 -4.42 -11.76
C LEU A 107 -10.07 -2.89 -11.59
N TYR A 108 -9.79 -2.40 -10.38
CA TYR A 108 -9.87 -0.99 -10.04
C TYR A 108 -8.65 -0.57 -9.21
N VAL A 109 -8.23 0.69 -9.33
CA VAL A 109 -7.13 1.21 -8.50
C VAL A 109 -7.61 1.48 -7.08
N LYS A 110 -8.72 2.22 -6.93
CA LYS A 110 -9.28 2.62 -5.63
C LYS A 110 -10.76 2.25 -5.54
N ARG A 111 -11.28 2.14 -4.31
CA ARG A 111 -12.69 1.82 -4.04
C ARG A 111 -13.65 2.81 -4.69
N GLU A 112 -13.30 4.09 -4.73
CA GLU A 112 -14.12 5.15 -5.33
C GLU A 112 -14.16 5.08 -6.86
N SER A 113 -13.27 4.31 -7.48
CA SER A 113 -13.27 4.09 -8.94
C SER A 113 -14.22 2.96 -9.36
N VAL A 114 -14.80 2.22 -8.41
CA VAL A 114 -15.77 1.17 -8.70
C VAL A 114 -17.13 1.81 -8.99
N PRO A 115 -17.74 1.57 -10.18
CA PRO A 115 -19.03 2.13 -10.51
C PRO A 115 -20.12 1.67 -9.54
N GLU A 116 -20.99 2.59 -9.12
CA GLU A 116 -22.07 2.31 -8.17
C GLU A 116 -22.98 1.16 -8.65
N GLU A 117 -23.22 1.05 -9.97
CA GLU A 117 -24.01 -0.06 -10.53
C GLU A 117 -23.38 -1.43 -10.24
N VAL A 118 -22.05 -1.52 -10.28
CA VAL A 118 -21.30 -2.76 -10.04
C VAL A 118 -21.35 -3.09 -8.55
N VAL A 119 -21.19 -2.07 -7.69
CA VAL A 119 -21.29 -2.22 -6.24
C VAL A 119 -22.69 -2.71 -5.84
N GLN A 120 -23.75 -2.10 -6.35
CA GLN A 120 -25.13 -2.49 -6.02
C GLN A 120 -25.45 -3.88 -6.53
N LYS A 121 -25.09 -4.20 -7.78
CA LYS A 121 -25.28 -5.54 -8.34
C LYS A 121 -24.55 -6.60 -7.52
N GLN A 122 -23.30 -6.35 -7.12
CA GLN A 122 -22.54 -7.29 -6.31
C GLN A 122 -23.15 -7.46 -4.90
N LYS A 123 -23.61 -6.36 -4.31
CA LYS A 123 -24.28 -6.34 -3.01
C LYS A 123 -25.59 -7.13 -3.02
N GLU A 124 -26.39 -7.00 -4.09
CA GLU A 124 -27.62 -7.76 -4.29
C GLU A 124 -27.34 -9.26 -4.39
N LEU A 125 -26.34 -9.67 -5.19
CA LEU A 125 -25.93 -11.07 -5.30
C LEU A 125 -25.54 -11.66 -3.94
N PHE A 126 -24.72 -10.94 -3.15
CA PHE A 126 -24.35 -11.39 -1.81
C PHE A 126 -25.53 -11.38 -0.82
N ARG A 127 -26.50 -10.48 -1.00
CA ARG A 127 -27.72 -10.43 -0.19
C ARG A 127 -28.62 -11.62 -0.47
N GLU A 128 -28.81 -12.01 -1.72
CA GLU A 128 -29.55 -13.21 -2.10
C GLU A 128 -28.90 -14.46 -1.53
N GLU A 129 -27.57 -14.57 -1.65
CA GLU A 129 -26.80 -15.69 -1.09
C GLU A 129 -26.87 -15.73 0.45
N ALA A 130 -26.80 -14.58 1.12
CA ALA A 130 -26.90 -14.47 2.57
C ALA A 130 -28.32 -14.76 3.09
N ALA A 131 -29.37 -14.40 2.33
CA ALA A 131 -30.75 -14.68 2.69
C ALA A 131 -31.07 -16.18 2.76
N ALA A 132 -30.31 -17.01 2.02
CA ALA A 132 -30.42 -18.46 2.11
C ALA A 132 -29.89 -19.03 3.44
N THR A 133 -28.98 -18.32 4.11
CA THR A 133 -28.30 -18.79 5.34
C THR A 133 -28.76 -18.09 6.61
N ALA A 134 -29.13 -16.80 6.55
CA ALA A 134 -29.58 -16.03 7.71
C ALA A 134 -30.86 -15.23 7.39
N LYS A 135 -31.89 -15.42 8.22
CA LYS A 135 -33.21 -14.77 8.05
C LYS A 135 -33.37 -13.46 8.84
N LEU A 136 -32.46 -13.18 9.77
CA LEU A 136 -32.49 -11.96 10.58
C LEU A 136 -31.82 -10.81 9.80
N PRO A 137 -32.50 -9.67 9.61
CA PRO A 137 -31.97 -8.55 8.81
C PRO A 137 -30.61 -8.05 9.27
N GLU A 138 -30.39 -7.93 10.59
CA GLU A 138 -29.12 -7.43 11.14
C GLU A 138 -27.93 -8.37 10.87
N ILE A 139 -28.17 -9.68 10.93
CA ILE A 139 -27.14 -10.69 10.64
C ILE A 139 -26.84 -10.71 9.14
N LEU A 140 -27.89 -10.59 8.31
CA LEU A 140 -27.75 -10.53 6.87
C LEU A 140 -26.89 -9.35 6.44
N GLU A 141 -27.13 -8.15 6.98
CA GLU A 141 -26.34 -6.96 6.63
C GLU A 141 -24.87 -7.11 7.04
N LYS A 142 -24.58 -7.69 8.20
CA LYS A 142 -23.21 -8.00 8.63
C LYS A 142 -22.51 -8.99 7.68
N ILE A 143 -23.22 -10.05 7.25
CA ILE A 143 -22.67 -11.03 6.30
C ILE A 143 -22.38 -10.36 4.94
N VAL A 144 -23.32 -9.58 4.43
CA VAL A 144 -23.15 -8.87 3.15
C VAL A 144 -21.99 -7.88 3.23
N SER A 145 -21.88 -7.12 4.33
CA SER A 145 -20.75 -6.19 4.53
C SER A 145 -19.41 -6.92 4.48
N GLY A 146 -19.24 -8.01 5.24
CA GLY A 146 -17.97 -8.75 5.24
C GLY A 146 -17.64 -9.38 3.87
N LYS A 147 -18.64 -9.84 3.12
CA LYS A 147 -18.45 -10.32 1.74
C LYS A 147 -18.06 -9.21 0.78
N MET A 148 -18.67 -8.03 0.93
CA MET A 148 -18.31 -6.85 0.14
C MET A 148 -16.88 -6.41 0.43
N ASP A 149 -16.47 -6.35 1.71
CA ASP A 149 -15.10 -6.00 2.08
C ASP A 149 -14.08 -6.99 1.51
N LYS A 150 -14.39 -8.29 1.56
CA LYS A 150 -13.55 -9.31 0.91
C LYS A 150 -13.48 -9.11 -0.60
N TRP A 151 -14.61 -8.86 -1.26
CA TRP A 151 -14.63 -8.61 -2.70
C TRP A 151 -13.81 -7.38 -3.08
N PHE A 152 -13.91 -6.28 -2.33
CA PHE A 152 -13.06 -5.10 -2.56
C PHE A 152 -11.57 -5.43 -2.38
N SER A 153 -11.20 -6.23 -1.37
CA SER A 153 -9.80 -6.67 -1.19
C SER A 153 -9.28 -7.56 -2.33
N GLU A 154 -10.16 -8.13 -3.16
CA GLU A 154 -9.79 -8.93 -4.33
C GLU A 154 -9.73 -8.08 -5.61
N VAL A 155 -10.62 -7.10 -5.79
CA VAL A 155 -10.75 -6.36 -7.06
C VAL A 155 -10.13 -4.96 -7.05
N VAL A 156 -9.83 -4.40 -5.88
CA VAL A 156 -9.26 -3.04 -5.73
C VAL A 156 -7.78 -3.14 -5.37
N LEU A 157 -6.91 -2.67 -6.27
CA LEU A 157 -5.45 -2.72 -6.11
C LEU A 157 -4.99 -2.23 -4.74
N MET A 158 -5.46 -1.05 -4.31
CA MET A 158 -5.01 -0.43 -3.05
C MET A 158 -5.44 -1.21 -1.80
N GLU A 159 -6.41 -2.11 -1.90
CA GLU A 159 -6.91 -2.94 -0.79
C GLU A 159 -6.40 -4.38 -0.84
N GLN A 160 -5.76 -4.79 -1.95
CA GLN A 160 -5.15 -6.10 -2.06
C GLN A 160 -3.97 -6.24 -1.10
N ALA A 161 -3.85 -7.43 -0.50
CA ALA A 161 -2.64 -7.83 0.23
C ALA A 161 -1.46 -7.90 -0.73
N PHE A 162 -0.32 -7.32 -0.37
CA PHE A 162 0.83 -7.25 -1.25
C PHE A 162 1.47 -8.62 -1.44
N ILE A 163 1.65 -9.06 -2.68
CA ILE A 163 2.14 -10.42 -2.99
C ILE A 163 3.54 -10.76 -2.44
N LYS A 164 4.35 -9.76 -2.07
CA LYS A 164 5.67 -9.97 -1.46
C LYS A 164 5.64 -9.93 0.07
N ASP A 165 4.55 -9.44 0.65
CA ASP A 165 4.38 -9.22 2.08
C ASP A 165 2.87 -9.16 2.38
N GLU A 166 2.27 -10.32 2.63
CA GLU A 166 0.81 -10.47 2.81
C GLU A 166 0.30 -9.82 4.10
N ASP A 167 1.19 -9.41 5.00
CA ASP A 167 0.84 -8.74 6.26
C ASP A 167 0.40 -7.27 6.05
N LYS A 168 0.52 -6.75 4.82
CA LYS A 168 0.11 -5.39 4.48
C LYS A 168 -0.56 -5.27 3.12
N THR A 169 -1.35 -4.23 3.01
CA THR A 169 -2.01 -3.84 1.75
C THR A 169 -1.06 -3.07 0.82
N ILE A 170 -1.43 -2.97 -0.46
CA ILE A 170 -0.72 -2.09 -1.39
C ILE A 170 -0.77 -0.63 -0.95
N ASP A 171 -1.87 -0.14 -0.37
CA ASP A 171 -1.93 1.23 0.16
C ASP A 171 -0.88 1.49 1.25
N GLU A 172 -0.72 0.56 2.19
CA GLU A 172 0.30 0.65 3.24
C GLU A 172 1.71 0.58 2.65
N PHE A 173 1.95 -0.34 1.71
CA PHE A 173 3.23 -0.45 1.00
C PHE A 173 3.60 0.85 0.26
N VAL A 174 2.65 1.47 -0.45
CA VAL A 174 2.87 2.75 -1.14
C VAL A 174 3.17 3.86 -0.14
N LYS A 175 2.42 3.94 0.97
CA LYS A 175 2.65 4.94 2.04
C LYS A 175 4.01 4.77 2.71
N GLU A 176 4.48 3.54 2.89
CA GLU A 176 5.84 3.25 3.37
C GLU A 176 6.89 3.79 2.41
N LYS A 177 6.75 3.52 1.10
CA LYS A 177 7.69 4.00 0.08
C LYS A 177 7.69 5.53 -0.04
N VAL A 178 6.55 6.20 0.10
CA VAL A 178 6.46 7.68 0.12
C VAL A 178 7.18 8.32 1.33
N ALA A 179 7.41 7.56 2.40
CA ALA A 179 8.17 8.04 3.56
C ALA A 179 9.70 7.98 3.35
N THR A 180 10.17 7.16 2.41
CA THR A 180 11.59 6.83 2.20
C THR A 180 12.14 7.29 0.86
N ILE A 181 11.26 7.65 -0.08
CA ILE A 181 11.55 8.31 -1.38
C ILE A 181 11.41 9.82 -1.24
#